data_AF-A0A229TV70-F1
#
_entry.id   AF-A0A229TV70-F1
#
_cell.length_a   1.000
_cell.length_b   1.000
_cell.length_c   1.000
_cell.angle_alpha   90.00
_cell.angle_beta   90.00
_cell.angle_gamma   90.00
#
_symmetry.space_group_name_H-M   'P 1'
#
loop_
_entity.id
_entity.type
_entity.pdbx_description
1 polymer ?
#
loop_
_entity_poly.entity_id
_entity_poly.type
_entity_poly.pdbx_seq_one_letter_code
_entity_poly.pdbx_strand_id
1 'polypeptide(L)' 'MTDERCPRCQWPLSELLRGGSSHPVSDGRLDYRRCVCGTWLLLVNGALAGATRGPRIEA' A
#
# COMPACT_ATOMS: atom_id res chain seq x y z
N MET A 1 5.42 -16.28 4.10
CA MET A 1 5.43 -14.94 3.47
C MET A 1 4.00 -14.65 3.09
N THR A 2 3.32 -13.80 3.86
CA THR A 2 1.94 -13.39 3.57
C THR A 2 1.93 -12.68 2.22
N ASP A 3 1.15 -13.20 1.27
CA ASP A 3 0.90 -12.57 -0.02
C ASP A 3 0.00 -11.36 0.21
N GLU A 4 0.60 -10.26 0.67
CA GLU A 4 -0.17 -9.06 0.97
C GLU A 4 -0.77 -8.50 -0.31
N ARG A 5 -2.08 -8.23 -0.25
CA ARG A 5 -2.87 -7.76 -1.37
C ARG A 5 -3.51 -6.43 -1.06
N CYS A 6 -3.73 -5.64 -2.09
CA CYS A 6 -4.52 -4.42 -1.96
C CYS A 6 -5.90 -4.80 -1.43
N PRO A 7 -6.35 -4.24 -0.29
CA PRO A 7 -7.64 -4.60 0.29
C PRO A 7 -8.83 -4.21 -0.60
N ARG A 8 -8.59 -3.35 -1.61
CA ARG A 8 -9.63 -2.85 -2.53
C ARG A 8 -9.79 -3.69 -3.80
N CYS A 9 -8.72 -3.95 -4.52
CA CYS A 9 -8.77 -4.65 -5.82
C CYS A 9 -8.00 -5.98 -5.83
N GLN A 10 -7.50 -6.42 -4.68
CA GLN A 10 -6.75 -7.67 -4.50
C GLN A 10 -5.45 -7.78 -5.31
N TRP A 11 -4.97 -6.67 -5.87
CA TRP A 11 -3.69 -6.63 -6.58
C TRP A 11 -2.53 -6.97 -5.62
N PRO A 12 -1.61 -7.85 -6.00
CA PRO A 12 -0.49 -8.25 -5.15
C PRO A 12 0.48 -7.08 -4.91
N LEU A 13 0.85 -6.84 -3.64
CA LEU A 13 1.76 -5.74 -3.28
C LEU A 13 3.19 -5.95 -3.81
N SER A 14 3.59 -7.20 -4.05
CA SER A 14 4.89 -7.58 -4.60
C SER A 14 5.13 -7.01 -6.01
N GLU A 15 4.07 -6.82 -6.79
CA GLU A 15 4.13 -6.26 -8.14
C GLU A 15 4.09 -4.73 -8.16
N LEU A 16 3.82 -4.09 -7.03
CA LEU A 16 3.79 -2.64 -6.94
C LEU A 16 5.20 -2.09 -6.78
N LEU A 17 5.57 -1.15 -7.66
CA LEU A 17 6.80 -0.37 -7.52
C LEU A 17 6.84 0.29 -6.13
N ARG A 18 8.02 0.32 -5.50
CA ARG A 18 8.21 1.12 -4.30
C ARG A 18 7.94 2.58 -4.67
N GLY A 19 7.03 3.24 -3.97
CA GLY A 19 6.85 4.67 -4.15
C GLY A 19 8.10 5.40 -3.68
N GLY A 20 8.45 6.51 -4.34
CA GLY A 20 9.63 7.32 -4.00
C GLY A 20 9.56 8.01 -2.63
N SER A 21 8.53 7.75 -1.82
CA SER A 21 8.31 8.33 -0.50
C SER A 21 8.48 7.25 0.56
N SER A 22 9.70 7.17 1.11
CA SER A 22 10.09 6.29 2.20
C SER A 22 10.69 7.12 3.33
N HIS A 23 10.18 6.96 4.55
CA HIS A 23 10.59 7.77 5.70
C HIS A 23 10.94 6.88 6.90
N PRO A 24 12.05 7.14 7.61
CA PRO A 24 12.28 6.54 8.91
C PRO A 24 11.28 7.09 9.94
N VAL A 25 10.78 6.21 10.80
CA VAL A 25 9.86 6.52 11.90
C VAL A 25 10.30 5.75 13.15
N SER A 26 9.76 6.08 14.33
CA SER A 26 10.10 5.39 15.58
C SER A 26 9.84 3.88 15.54
N ASP A 27 8.85 3.46 14.75
CA ASP A 27 8.46 2.06 14.57
C ASP A 27 9.14 1.39 13.36
N GLY A 28 10.23 1.98 12.84
CA GLY A 28 11.03 1.45 11.73
C GLY A 28 10.96 2.29 10.46
N ARG A 29 10.52 1.71 9.34
CA ARG A 29 10.46 2.40 8.04
C ARG A 29 9.06 2.39 7.45
N LEU A 30 8.63 3.57 7.04
CA LEU A 30 7.34 3.82 6.44
C LEU A 30 7.51 3.95 4.92
N ASP A 31 6.74 3.20 4.14
CA ASP A 31 6.71 3.27 2.68
C ASP A 31 5.28 3.56 2.18
N TYR A 32 5.11 4.58 1.33
CA TYR A 32 3.85 4.80 0.61
C TYR A 32 3.93 4.15 -0.77
N ARG A 33 2.93 3.34 -1.13
CA ARG A 33 2.79 2.78 -2.48
C ARG A 33 1.44 3.13 -3.09
N ARG A 34 1.40 3.31 -4.41
CA ARG A 34 0.15 3.51 -5.14
C ARG A 34 -0.23 2.21 -5.83
N CYS A 35 -1.41 1.70 -5.53
CA CYS A 35 -1.97 0.55 -6.24
C CYS A 35 -2.50 0.97 -7.62
N VAL A 36 -2.57 0.01 -8.55
CA VAL A 36 -3.12 0.24 -9.90
C VAL A 36 -4.59 0.67 -9.90
N CYS A 37 -5.35 0.32 -8.85
CA CYS A 37 -6.73 0.81 -8.68
C CYS A 37 -6.82 2.27 -8.17
N GLY A 38 -5.68 2.94 -8.01
CA GLY A 38 -5.58 4.32 -7.53
C GLY A 38 -5.56 4.48 -6.00
N THR A 39 -5.73 3.40 -5.23
CA THR A 39 -5.65 3.43 -3.76
C THR A 39 -4.20 3.63 -3.29
N TRP A 40 -4.01 4.47 -2.28
CA TRP A 40 -2.74 4.57 -1.58
C TRP A 40 -2.64 3.53 -0.48
N LEU A 41 -1.51 2.85 -0.42
CA LEU A 41 -1.17 1.85 0.57
C LEU A 41 -0.03 2.38 1.44
N LEU A 42 -0.19 2.20 2.74
CA LEU A 42 0.81 2.51 3.75
C LEU A 42 1.41 1.20 4.24
N LEU A 43 2.72 1.07 4.11
CA LEU A 43 3.46 -0.09 4.62
C LEU A 43 4.39 0.36 5.75
N VAL A 44 4.45 -0.42 6.82
CA VAL A 44 5.40 -0.26 7.93
C VAL A 44 6.27 -1.51 7.97
N ASN A 45 7.59 -1.34 7.87
CA ASN A 45 8.56 -2.43 7.77
C ASN A 45 8.23 -3.46 6.69
N GLY A 46 7.58 -3.00 5.61
CA GLY A 46 7.17 -3.83 4.49
C GLY A 46 5.84 -4.57 4.67
N ALA A 47 5.16 -4.46 5.81
CA ALA A 47 3.83 -4.99 6.03
C ALA A 47 2.75 -3.91 5.81
N LEU A 48 1.62 -4.28 5.24
CA LEU A 48 0.49 -3.40 5.00
C LEU A 48 -0.11 -2.92 6.33
N ALA A 49 0.09 -1.65 6.65
CA ALA A 49 -0.43 -1.02 7.85
C ALA A 49 -1.74 -0.25 7.60
N GLY A 50 -2.02 0.14 6.35
CA GLY A 50 -3.25 0.85 6.02
C GLY A 50 -3.45 1.11 4.53
N ALA A 51 -4.67 1.48 4.16
CA ALA A 51 -5.02 1.88 2.81
C ALA A 51 -5.98 3.07 2.85
N THR A 52 -5.83 4.01 1.91
CA THR A 52 -6.80 5.09 1.78
C THR A 52 -8.13 4.54 1.29
N ARG A 53 -9.22 5.07 1.83
CA ARG A 53 -10.55 4.81 1.29
C ARG A 53 -10.68 5.58 -0.02
N GLY A 54 -10.42 4.92 -1.15
CA GLY A 54 -10.61 5.54 -2.46
C GLY A 54 -12.09 5.90 -2.71
N PRO A 55 -12.40 6.86 -3.59
CA PRO A 55 -13.79 7.20 -3.94
C PRO A 55 -14.51 5.95 -4.46
N ARG A 56 -15.70 5.63 -3.94
CA ARG A 56 -16.53 4.54 -4.46
C ARG A 56 -17.01 4.99 -5.85
N ILE A 57 -16.40 4.45 -6.90
CA ILE A 57 -16.92 4.63 -8.27
C ILE A 57 -17.87 3.45 -8.43
N GLU A 58 -19.15 3.67 -8.14
CA GLU A 58 -20.21 2.74 -8.54
C GLU A 58 -20.40 2.93 -10.04
N ALA A 59 -20.28 1.84 -10.79
CA ALA A 59 -20.45 1.81 -12.24
C ALA A 59 -21.94 1.82 -12.62
#